data_AF-A0A9X1ZKS3-F1
#
_entry.id   AF-A0A9X1ZKS3-F1
#
_cell.length_a   1.000
_cell.length_b   1.000
_cell.length_c   1.000
_cell.angle_alpha   90.00
_cell.angle_beta   90.00
_cell.angle_gamma   90.00
#
_symmetry.space_group_name_H-M   'P 1'
#
loop_
_entity.id
_entity.type
_entity.pdbx_description
1 polymer ?
#
loop_
_entity_poly.entity_id
_entity_poly.type
_entity_poly.pdbx_seq_one_letter_code
_entity_poly.pdbx_strand_id
1 'polypeptide(L)'
;MKNPLLSEVKKDNEKLYAEIPVEVLEHLALKPGDFIEFGITTDVSIWKSHNIDVPREIFQPLIDMFKTEQNVFHWLNKGLPALSGKAPIEILSEPDGIEQILDLINRIKRGDFS
;
A
#
# COMPACT_ATOMS: atom_id res chain seq x y z
N MET A 1 12.74 8.45 -30.09
CA MET A 1 12.13 7.39 -29.24
C MET A 1 11.19 8.09 -28.26
N LYS A 2 9.96 7.59 -28.07
CA LYS A 2 9.03 8.12 -27.07
C LYS A 2 9.09 7.26 -25.81
N ASN A 3 8.78 7.82 -24.65
CA ASN A 3 8.70 7.07 -23.40
C ASN A 3 7.51 6.10 -23.45
N PRO A 4 7.69 4.78 -23.25
CA PRO A 4 6.59 3.81 -23.21
C PRO A 4 5.63 4.04 -22.03
N LEU A 5 6.08 4.69 -20.96
CA LEU A 5 5.28 5.00 -19.77
C LEU A 5 4.50 6.33 -19.88
N LEU A 6 4.44 6.93 -21.07
CA LEU A 6 3.70 8.16 -21.30
C LEU A 6 2.20 7.86 -21.35
N SER A 7 1.43 8.54 -20.49
CA SER A 7 -0.03 8.56 -20.55
C SER A 7 -0.56 9.97 -20.78
N GLU A 8 -1.58 10.08 -21.62
CA GLU A 8 -2.31 11.32 -21.84
C GLU A 8 -3.45 11.44 -20.82
N VAL A 9 -3.58 12.61 -20.19
CA VAL A 9 -4.71 12.91 -19.32
C VAL A 9 -5.92 13.27 -20.18
N LYS A 10 -6.98 12.48 -20.06
CA LYS A 10 -8.27 12.65 -20.73
C LYS A 10 -9.30 13.17 -19.72
N LYS A 11 -10.29 13.90 -20.22
CA LYS A 11 -11.45 14.35 -19.44
C LYS A 11 -12.68 13.59 -19.90
N ASP A 12 -13.38 12.97 -18.95
CA ASP A 12 -14.71 12.40 -19.16
C ASP A 12 -15.64 12.94 -18.08
N ASN A 13 -16.71 13.63 -18.50
CA ASN A 13 -17.53 14.48 -17.66
C ASN A 13 -16.68 15.53 -16.88
N GLU A 14 -16.70 15.51 -15.55
CA GLU A 14 -15.91 16.40 -14.68
C GLU A 14 -14.64 15.74 -14.11
N LYS A 15 -14.37 14.49 -14.49
CA LYS A 15 -13.25 13.72 -13.94
C LYS A 15 -12.11 13.62 -14.96
N LEU A 16 -10.89 13.72 -14.45
CA LEU A 16 -9.67 13.51 -15.22
C LEU A 16 -9.18 12.09 -15.01
N TYR A 17 -8.74 11.45 -16.10
CA TYR A 17 -8.24 10.09 -16.11
C TYR A 17 -6.97 10.03 -16.95
N ALA A 18 -6.03 9.19 -16.56
CA ALA A 18 -4.94 8.75 -17.42
C ALA A 18 -4.97 7.23 -17.47
N GLU A 19 -4.73 6.65 -18.64
CA GLU A 19 -4.56 5.21 -18.77
C GLU A 19 -3.29 4.79 -18.01
N ILE A 20 -3.37 3.72 -17.22
CA ILE A 20 -2.17 3.15 -16.59
C ILE A 20 -1.42 2.37 -17.67
N PRO A 21 -0.14 2.68 -17.96
CA PRO A 21 0.63 1.95 -18.97
C PRO A 21 0.67 0.44 -18.68
N VAL A 22 0.71 -0.38 -19.73
CA VAL A 22 0.71 -1.85 -19.60
C VAL A 22 1.86 -2.34 -18.74
N GLU A 23 3.04 -1.76 -18.88
CA GLU A 23 4.21 -2.10 -18.08
C GLU A 23 3.99 -1.83 -16.58
N VAL A 24 3.22 -0.79 -16.23
CA VAL A 24 2.85 -0.49 -14.83
C VAL A 24 1.78 -1.47 -14.33
N LEU A 25 0.81 -1.82 -15.17
CA LEU A 25 -0.21 -2.84 -14.84
C LEU A 25 0.44 -4.19 -14.54
N GLU A 26 1.38 -4.62 -15.38
CA GLU A 26 2.13 -5.87 -15.22
C GLU A 26 3.02 -5.82 -13.97
N HIS A 27 3.74 -4.72 -13.77
CA HIS A 27 4.63 -4.56 -12.62
C HIS A 27 3.88 -4.61 -11.28
N LEU A 28 2.70 -4.00 -11.21
CA LEU A 28 1.85 -3.99 -10.02
C LEU A 28 0.87 -5.18 -9.95
N ALA A 29 0.90 -6.08 -10.94
CA ALA A 29 -0.05 -7.18 -11.10
C ALA A 29 -1.52 -6.73 -10.94
N LEU A 30 -1.87 -5.60 -11.55
CA LEU A 30 -3.20 -5.00 -11.53
C LEU A 30 -4.15 -5.71 -12.49
N LYS A 31 -5.37 -5.92 -12.04
CA LYS A 31 -6.49 -6.51 -12.76
C LYS A 31 -7.73 -5.63 -12.61
N PRO A 32 -8.71 -5.71 -13.53
CA PRO A 32 -9.97 -5.00 -13.37
C PRO A 32 -10.63 -5.31 -12.02
N GLY A 33 -10.96 -4.27 -11.27
CA GLY A 33 -11.55 -4.36 -9.92
C GLY A 33 -10.55 -4.23 -8.77
N ASP A 34 -9.24 -4.27 -9.04
CA ASP A 34 -8.23 -3.96 -8.02
C ASP A 34 -8.27 -2.48 -7.63
N PHE A 35 -7.95 -2.19 -6.36
CA PHE A 35 -7.76 -0.83 -5.88
C PHE A 35 -6.30 -0.40 -6.03
N ILE A 36 -6.10 0.89 -6.27
CA ILE A 36 -4.80 1.55 -6.26
C ILE A 36 -4.83 2.72 -5.28
N GLU A 37 -3.70 2.99 -4.65
CA GLU A 37 -3.48 4.15 -3.80
C GLU A 37 -2.34 4.99 -4.35
N PHE A 38 -2.40 6.29 -4.06
CA PHE A 38 -1.37 7.25 -4.41
C PHE A 38 -0.70 7.79 -3.16
N GLY A 39 0.64 7.80 -3.17
CA GLY A 39 1.44 8.49 -2.15
C GLY A 39 2.11 9.71 -2.75
N ILE A 40 2.09 10.81 -2.02
CA ILE A 40 2.69 12.08 -2.41
C ILE A 40 3.88 12.35 -1.49
N THR A 41 5.10 12.18 -2.01
CA THR A 41 6.32 12.59 -1.31
C THR A 41 6.97 13.74 -2.07
N THR A 42 8.22 13.59 -2.50
CA THR A 42 8.82 14.45 -3.53
C THR A 42 8.22 14.13 -4.91
N ASP A 43 7.96 12.85 -5.16
CA ASP A 43 7.27 12.35 -6.35
C ASP A 43 5.92 11.72 -5.97
N VAL A 44 5.08 11.50 -6.98
CA VAL A 44 3.88 10.67 -6.84
C VAL A 44 4.26 9.20 -7.04
N SER A 45 3.87 8.38 -6.08
CA SER A 45 3.99 6.93 -6.12
C SER A 45 2.61 6.30 -6.19
N ILE A 46 2.52 5.13 -6.79
CA ILE A 46 1.30 4.34 -6.94
C ILE A 46 1.58 2.91 -6.48
N TRP A 47 0.67 2.33 -5.71
CA TRP A 47 0.74 0.92 -5.33
C TRP A 47 -0.65 0.28 -5.37
N LYS A 48 -0.68 -1.05 -5.47
CA LYS A 48 -1.90 -1.84 -5.33
C LYS A 48 -2.34 -1.81 -3.88
N SER A 49 -3.63 -1.58 -3.64
CA SER A 49 -4.23 -1.54 -2.32
C SER A 49 -5.27 -2.64 -2.15
N HIS A 50 -5.37 -3.14 -0.92
CA HIS A 50 -6.46 -4.02 -0.53
C HIS A 50 -7.70 -3.26 -0.04
N ASN A 51 -7.55 -1.95 0.25
CA ASN A 51 -8.62 -1.05 0.67
C ASN A 51 -9.51 -1.62 1.81
N ILE A 52 -8.85 -2.07 2.88
CA ILE A 52 -9.48 -2.64 4.07
C ILE A 52 -9.43 -1.62 5.20
N ASP A 53 -10.48 -1.56 6.01
CA ASP A 53 -10.53 -0.74 7.21
C ASP A 53 -9.45 -1.19 8.22
N VAL A 54 -8.60 -0.25 8.63
CA VAL A 54 -7.52 -0.53 9.58
C VAL A 54 -8.00 -0.26 11.00
N PRO A 55 -8.00 -1.27 11.91
CA PRO A 55 -8.39 -1.05 13.29
C PRO A 55 -7.53 0.01 13.98
N ARG A 56 -8.14 0.83 14.84
CA ARG A 56 -7.45 1.93 15.53
C ARG A 56 -6.25 1.46 16.35
N GLU A 57 -6.34 0.27 16.96
CA GLU A 57 -5.27 -0.34 17.74
C GLU A 57 -4.04 -0.75 16.90
N ILE A 58 -4.22 -0.94 15.59
CA ILE A 58 -3.13 -1.13 14.63
C ILE A 58 -2.62 0.23 14.15
N PHE A 59 -3.55 1.11 13.77
CA PHE A 59 -3.19 2.40 13.18
C PHE A 59 -2.43 3.32 14.14
N GLN A 60 -2.84 3.39 15.41
CA GLN A 60 -2.25 4.32 16.38
C GLN A 60 -0.75 4.03 16.65
N PRO A 61 -0.32 2.78 16.91
CA PRO A 61 1.10 2.45 16.99
C PRO A 61 1.89 2.79 15.72
N LEU A 62 1.29 2.57 14.55
CA LEU A 62 1.95 2.79 13.26
C LEU A 62 2.14 4.27 12.97
N ILE A 63 1.15 5.12 13.24
CA ILE A 63 1.29 6.57 13.04
C ILE A 63 2.34 7.16 13.98
N ASP A 64 2.45 6.65 15.21
CA ASP A 64 3.50 7.06 16.15
C ASP A 64 4.90 6.72 15.64
N MET A 65 5.05 5.60 14.93
CA MET A 65 6.32 5.14 14.36
C MET A 65 6.65 5.85 13.03
N PHE A 66 5.70 5.86 12.11
CA PHE A 66 5.89 6.28 10.71
C PHE A 66 5.52 7.74 10.44
N LYS A 67 4.97 8.45 11.43
CA LYS A 67 4.72 9.89 11.49
C LYS A 67 3.64 10.44 10.56
N THR A 68 3.36 9.80 9.44
CA THR A 68 2.33 10.23 8.49
C THR A 68 1.44 9.08 8.07
N GLU A 69 0.16 9.36 7.82
CA GLU A 69 -0.80 8.34 7.39
C GLU A 69 -0.36 7.68 6.08
N GLN A 70 0.20 8.46 5.17
CA GLN A 70 0.76 7.94 3.92
C GLN A 70 1.85 6.89 4.16
N ASN A 71 2.77 7.13 5.09
CA ASN A 71 3.80 6.14 5.40
C ASN A 71 3.19 4.88 6.05
N VAL A 72 2.14 5.06 6.85
CA VAL A 72 1.39 3.94 7.43
C VAL A 72 0.73 3.10 6.34
N PHE A 73 -0.04 3.70 5.44
CA PHE A 73 -0.73 2.98 4.36
C PHE A 73 0.23 2.38 3.33
N HIS A 74 1.33 3.06 3.03
CA HIS A 74 2.38 2.50 2.20
C HIS A 74 3.00 1.24 2.84
N TRP A 75 3.30 1.28 4.15
CA TRP A 75 3.82 0.12 4.86
C TRP A 75 2.80 -1.02 4.96
N LEU A 76 1.53 -0.70 5.23
CA LEU A 76 0.44 -1.66 5.36
C LEU A 76 0.16 -2.43 4.07
N ASN A 77 0.33 -1.78 2.91
CA ASN A 77 0.11 -2.39 1.59
C ASN A 77 1.38 -3.00 0.98
N LYS A 78 2.54 -2.89 1.63
CA LYS A 78 3.80 -3.44 1.14
C LYS A 78 4.00 -4.87 1.64
N GLY A 79 4.27 -5.79 0.71
CA GLY A 79 4.67 -7.16 1.04
C GLY A 79 5.91 -7.20 1.93
N LEU A 80 5.83 -7.94 3.05
CA LEU A 80 6.93 -8.05 4.03
C LEU A 80 7.53 -9.46 4.04
N PRO A 81 8.86 -9.61 4.05
CA PRO A 81 9.49 -10.93 4.20
C PRO A 81 9.06 -11.69 5.45
N ALA A 82 8.85 -10.97 6.57
CA ALA A 82 8.36 -11.55 7.83
C ALA A 82 6.96 -12.16 7.72
N LEU A 83 6.19 -11.80 6.68
CA LEU A 83 4.84 -12.28 6.41
C LEU A 83 4.81 -13.13 5.12
N SER A 84 5.93 -13.78 4.78
CA SER A 84 6.08 -14.58 3.55
C SER A 84 5.73 -13.80 2.27
N GLY A 85 6.01 -12.50 2.26
CA GLY A 85 5.73 -11.61 1.13
C GLY A 85 4.33 -11.02 1.10
N LYS A 86 3.41 -11.43 2.00
CA LYS A 86 2.10 -10.79 2.14
C LYS A 86 2.21 -9.39 2.75
N ALA A 87 1.28 -8.51 2.40
CA ALA A 87 1.16 -7.20 3.00
C ALA A 87 0.47 -7.30 4.38
N PRO A 88 0.87 -6.49 5.38
CA PRO A 88 0.22 -6.47 6.69
C PRO A 88 -1.30 -6.32 6.63
N ILE A 89 -1.80 -5.50 5.71
CA ILE A 89 -3.24 -5.26 5.56
C ILE A 89 -4.02 -6.51 5.12
N GLU A 90 -3.39 -7.43 4.38
CA GLU A 90 -3.99 -8.70 4.00
C GLU A 90 -4.15 -9.60 5.23
N ILE A 91 -3.15 -9.58 6.12
CA ILE A 91 -3.14 -10.36 7.36
C ILE A 91 -4.27 -9.89 8.28
N LEU A 92 -4.60 -8.59 8.32
CA LEU A 92 -5.65 -8.04 9.19
C LEU A 92 -7.04 -8.66 8.96
N SER A 93 -7.29 -9.28 7.81
CA SER A 93 -8.54 -9.98 7.51
C SER A 93 -8.57 -11.45 7.95
N GLU A 94 -7.45 -11.98 8.46
CA GLU A 94 -7.35 -13.35 8.95
C GLU A 94 -7.82 -13.46 10.42
N PRO A 95 -8.32 -14.64 10.88
CA PRO A 95 -8.90 -14.82 12.22
C PRO A 95 -8.02 -14.38 13.42
N ASP A 96 -6.70 -14.40 13.27
CA ASP A 96 -5.72 -13.95 14.28
C ASP A 96 -4.83 -12.82 13.75
N GLY A 97 -5.29 -12.14 12.70
CA GLY A 97 -4.49 -11.19 11.94
C GLY A 97 -4.03 -9.98 12.74
N ILE A 98 -4.93 -9.46 13.58
CA ILE A 98 -4.66 -8.32 14.44
C ILE A 98 -3.52 -8.63 15.42
N GLU A 99 -3.56 -9.78 16.10
CA GLU A 99 -2.53 -10.19 17.07
C GLU A 99 -1.17 -10.34 16.38
N GLN A 100 -1.13 -10.99 15.22
CA GLN A 100 0.09 -11.14 14.42
C GLN A 100 0.72 -9.79 14.04
N ILE A 101 -0.10 -8.83 13.58
CA ILE A 101 0.41 -7.51 13.19
C ILE A 101 0.84 -6.70 14.42
N LEU A 102 0.14 -6.78 15.55
CA LEU A 102 0.58 -6.15 16.79
C LEU A 102 1.93 -6.69 17.26
N ASP A 103 2.13 -8.01 17.21
CA ASP A 103 3.41 -8.63 17.56
C ASP A 103 4.54 -8.18 16.65
N LEU A 104 4.27 -8.09 15.34
CA LEU A 104 5.23 -7.55 14.38
C LEU A 104 5.58 -6.09 14.69
N ILE A 105 4.58 -5.24 14.96
CA ILE A 105 4.78 -3.84 15.35
C ILE A 105 5.67 -3.76 16.60
N ASN A 106 5.40 -4.60 17.60
CA ASN A 106 6.16 -4.64 18.85
C ASN A 106 7.62 -5.08 18.62
N ARG A 107 7.88 -6.04 17.74
CA ARG A 107 9.24 -6.44 17.35
C ARG A 107 10.00 -5.29 16.69
N ILE A 108 9.36 -4.60 15.73
CA ILE A 108 9.96 -3.45 15.05
C ILE A 108 10.29 -2.33 16.05
N LYS A 109 9.39 -2.03 17.00
CA LYS A 109 9.64 -1.02 18.05
C LYS A 109 10.85 -1.36 18.93
N ARG A 110 11.09 -2.64 19.19
CA ARG A 110 12.23 -3.12 19.97
C ARG A 110 13.53 -3.19 19.15
N GLY A 111 13.47 -3.03 17.83
CA GLY A 111 14.61 -3.26 16.93
C GLY A 111 14.98 -4.74 16.81
N ASP A 112 14.04 -5.64 17.12
CA ASP A 112 14.24 -7.08 17.05
C ASP A 112 13.84 -7.59 15.65
N PHE A 113 14.84 -7.84 14.82
CA PHE A 113 14.70 -8.34 13.45
C PHE A 113 15.08 -9.82 13.30
N SER A 114 15.35 -10.50 14.42
CA SER A 114 15.69 -11.94 14.45
C SER A 114 14.47 -12.85 14.38
#